data_AF-A0A9D9S0J8-F1
#
_entry.id   AF-A0A9D9S0J8-F1
#
_cell.length_a   1.000
_cell.length_b   1.000
_cell.length_c   1.000
_cell.angle_alpha   90.00
_cell.angle_beta   90.00
_cell.angle_gamma   90.00
#
_symmetry.space_group_name_H-M   'P 1'
#
loop_
_entity.id
_entity.type
_entity.pdbx_description
1 polymer ?
#
loop_
_entity_poly.entity_id
_entity_poly.type
_entity_poly.pdbx_seq_one_letter_code
_entity_poly.pdbx_strand_id
1 'polypeptide(L)'
;MTTDQSMDEELTAIWSTDPAPQVRERLAELTEGPSPNPALQAELASCVQYRGDWLAIVIGPSHIHMLLLPGGGDLWGKIPVRQLRYLDLGGIASCFEAACDPVLGDYQFSVLVGSGDELPDMAAARLVASDALRTLGVAVSGLEPQAVPVESAPKLASRRAFLSVFGRRS
;
A
#
# COMPACT_ATOMS: atom_id res chain seq x y z
N MET A 1 -28.30 -0.61 39.75
CA MET A 1 -27.28 -1.57 40.20
C MET A 1 -27.03 -2.47 39.00
N THR A 2 -26.18 -2.08 38.05
CA THR A 2 -24.70 -2.27 38.10
C THR A 2 -24.45 -3.75 38.41
N THR A 3 -24.11 -4.62 37.46
CA THR A 3 -22.90 -4.61 36.61
C THR A 3 -23.09 -5.70 35.55
N ASP A 4 -22.93 -5.37 34.26
CA ASP A 4 -22.57 -6.35 33.20
C ASP A 4 -21.91 -5.56 32.06
N GLN A 5 -20.83 -4.86 32.41
CA GLN A 5 -19.91 -4.23 31.45
C GLN A 5 -18.59 -4.97 31.57
N SER A 6 -18.58 -6.24 31.21
CA SER A 6 -17.38 -7.05 31.08
C SER A 6 -17.66 -8.11 30.02
N MET A 7 -16.75 -8.27 29.06
CA MET A 7 -16.74 -9.28 27.99
C MET A 7 -17.46 -8.91 26.68
N ASP A 8 -17.11 -7.75 26.13
CA ASP A 8 -16.63 -7.75 24.73
C ASP A 8 -15.38 -6.86 24.69
N GLU A 9 -14.38 -7.28 25.46
CA GLU A 9 -12.99 -7.09 25.06
C GLU A 9 -12.79 -8.02 23.86
N GLU A 10 -13.51 -7.74 22.77
CA GLU A 10 -13.37 -8.42 21.49
C GLU A 10 -11.95 -8.11 21.07
N LEU A 11 -11.08 -9.09 21.33
CA LEU A 11 -9.65 -9.06 21.17
C LEU A 11 -9.38 -8.71 19.71
N THR A 12 -9.24 -7.43 19.42
CA THR A 12 -8.73 -6.96 18.15
C THR A 12 -7.40 -7.67 17.95
N ALA A 13 -7.33 -8.56 16.96
CA ALA A 13 -6.18 -9.40 16.75
C ALA A 13 -4.98 -8.52 16.39
N ILE A 14 -4.11 -8.22 17.36
CA ILE A 14 -2.89 -7.46 17.11
C ILE A 14 -1.94 -8.36 16.32
N TRP A 15 -1.64 -7.95 15.10
CA TRP A 15 -0.78 -8.66 14.17
C TRP A 15 0.69 -8.43 14.54
N SER A 16 1.27 -9.38 15.28
CA SER A 16 2.70 -9.40 15.61
C SER A 16 3.60 -9.84 14.44
N THR A 17 2.99 -10.41 13.39
CA THR A 17 3.65 -10.93 12.19
C THR A 17 2.95 -10.38 10.94
N ASP A 18 3.62 -10.42 9.79
CA ASP A 18 3.08 -9.94 8.51
C ASP A 18 1.70 -10.56 8.19
N PRO A 19 0.61 -9.75 8.10
CA PRO A 19 -0.74 -10.20 7.80
C PRO A 19 -0.97 -10.44 6.30
N ALA A 20 0.01 -10.20 5.44
CA ALA A 20 -0.11 -10.40 4.00
C ALA A 20 -0.68 -11.77 3.55
N PRO A 21 -0.36 -12.93 4.16
CA PRO A 21 -0.95 -14.19 3.74
C PRO A 21 -2.46 -14.24 4.00
N GLN A 22 -2.93 -13.73 5.13
CA GLN A 22 -4.36 -13.69 5.47
C GLN A 22 -5.12 -12.68 4.60
N VAL A 23 -4.49 -11.53 4.30
CA VAL A 23 -5.08 -10.56 3.35
C VAL A 23 -5.21 -11.17 1.96
N ARG A 24 -4.24 -11.97 1.49
CA ARG A 24 -4.33 -12.69 0.21
C ARG A 24 -5.46 -13.72 0.21
N GLU A 25 -5.70 -14.40 1.32
CA GLU A 25 -6.80 -15.36 1.45
C GLU A 25 -8.17 -14.67 1.35
N ARG A 26 -8.31 -13.47 1.93
CA ARG A 26 -9.56 -12.70 1.93
C ARG A 26 -9.72 -11.74 0.76
N LEU A 27 -8.79 -11.78 -0.19
CA LEU A 27 -8.70 -10.82 -1.28
C LEU A 27 -9.97 -10.72 -2.12
N ALA A 28 -10.60 -11.87 -2.44
CA ALA A 28 -11.84 -11.91 -3.21
C ALA A 28 -13.02 -11.20 -2.52
N GLU A 29 -13.02 -11.23 -1.19
CA GLU A 29 -14.12 -10.70 -0.35
C GLU A 29 -13.89 -9.23 -0.08
N LEU A 30 -12.63 -8.84 0.19
CA LEU A 30 -12.24 -7.44 0.33
C LEU A 30 -12.47 -6.66 -0.96
N THR A 31 -12.31 -7.32 -2.11
CA THR A 31 -12.48 -6.72 -3.45
C THR A 31 -13.81 -7.06 -4.10
N GLU A 32 -14.76 -7.59 -3.32
CA GLU A 32 -16.07 -7.99 -3.84
C GLU A 32 -16.76 -6.79 -4.52
N GLY A 33 -17.27 -7.05 -5.72
CA GLY A 33 -18.04 -6.06 -6.47
C GLY A 33 -18.12 -6.39 -7.95
N PRO A 34 -18.99 -5.67 -8.69
CA PRO A 34 -18.98 -5.76 -10.14
C PRO A 34 -17.60 -5.38 -10.66
N SER A 35 -17.09 -6.10 -11.65
CA SER A 35 -15.84 -5.76 -12.36
C SER A 35 -16.22 -4.91 -13.57
N PRO A 36 -16.19 -3.56 -13.48
CA PRO A 36 -16.40 -2.70 -14.65
C PRO A 36 -15.24 -2.83 -15.65
N ASN A 37 -14.04 -3.14 -15.13
CA ASN A 37 -12.81 -3.22 -15.89
C ASN A 37 -12.23 -4.64 -15.87
N PRO A 38 -12.35 -5.41 -16.98
CA PRO A 38 -11.81 -6.77 -17.06
C PRO A 38 -10.28 -6.83 -17.08
N ALA A 39 -9.59 -5.70 -17.27
CA ALA A 39 -8.13 -5.63 -17.20
C ALA A 39 -7.61 -5.64 -15.75
N LEU A 40 -8.47 -5.35 -14.77
CA LEU A 40 -8.13 -5.34 -13.36
C LEU A 40 -8.50 -6.67 -12.69
N GLN A 41 -7.64 -7.12 -11.79
CA GLN A 41 -7.79 -8.34 -11.02
C GLN A 41 -7.52 -8.06 -9.54
N ALA A 42 -8.16 -8.87 -8.69
CA ALA A 42 -7.93 -8.81 -7.26
C ALA A 42 -6.46 -9.16 -6.96
N GLU A 43 -5.68 -8.22 -6.42
CA GLU A 43 -4.26 -8.40 -6.11
C GLU A 43 -3.86 -7.66 -4.82
N LEU A 44 -3.11 -8.31 -3.94
CA LEU A 44 -2.40 -7.63 -2.85
C LEU A 44 -1.12 -6.98 -3.43
N ALA A 45 -1.16 -5.67 -3.64
CA ALA A 45 -0.04 -4.92 -4.24
C ALA A 45 1.15 -4.77 -3.29
N SER A 46 0.87 -4.52 -2.01
CA SER A 46 1.90 -4.27 -1.00
C SER A 46 1.36 -4.46 0.41
N CYS A 47 2.18 -4.98 1.32
CA CYS A 47 1.93 -4.97 2.76
C CYS A 47 3.20 -4.53 3.47
N VAL A 48 3.10 -3.48 4.28
CA VAL A 48 4.24 -2.82 4.92
C VAL A 48 3.87 -2.38 6.33
N GLN A 49 4.84 -2.39 7.24
CA GLN A 49 4.64 -1.83 8.57
C GLN A 49 4.93 -0.32 8.54
N TYR A 50 3.99 0.48 9.04
CA TYR A 50 4.07 1.93 9.13
C TYR A 50 3.69 2.39 10.53
N ARG A 51 4.64 3.03 11.23
CA ARG A 51 4.48 3.49 12.64
C ARG A 51 4.00 2.41 13.62
N GLY A 52 4.42 1.16 13.39
CA GLY A 52 4.07 0.01 14.22
C GLY A 52 2.79 -0.72 13.80
N ASP A 53 1.95 -0.11 12.95
CA ASP A 53 0.75 -0.74 12.40
C ASP A 53 0.98 -1.25 10.97
N TRP A 54 0.12 -2.13 10.49
CA TRP A 54 0.24 -2.72 9.17
C TRP A 54 -0.62 -1.98 8.15
N LEU A 55 -0.02 -1.56 7.05
CA LEU A 55 -0.71 -1.02 5.88
C LEU A 55 -0.64 -2.02 4.74
N ALA A 56 -1.79 -2.42 4.22
CA ALA A 56 -1.88 -3.29 3.05
C ALA A 56 -2.66 -2.57 1.94
N ILE A 57 -2.15 -2.55 0.71
CA ILE A 57 -2.89 -2.01 -0.43
C ILE A 57 -3.38 -3.17 -1.27
N VAL A 58 -4.68 -3.22 -1.45
CA VAL A 58 -5.36 -4.23 -2.24
C VAL A 58 -6.00 -3.55 -3.45
N ILE A 59 -5.70 -4.11 -4.62
CA ILE A 59 -6.28 -3.73 -5.90
C ILE A 59 -7.47 -4.66 -6.11
N GLY A 60 -8.65 -4.09 -6.26
CA GLY A 60 -9.84 -4.79 -6.73
C GLY A 60 -10.16 -4.44 -8.18
N PRO A 61 -11.11 -5.18 -8.78
CA PRO A 61 -11.51 -4.95 -10.17
C PRO A 61 -12.28 -3.62 -10.37
N SER A 62 -12.82 -3.05 -9.29
CA SER A 62 -13.61 -1.82 -9.30
C SER A 62 -12.97 -0.68 -8.53
N HIS A 63 -12.09 -0.95 -7.57
CA HIS A 63 -11.54 0.05 -6.66
C HIS A 63 -10.16 -0.39 -6.16
N ILE A 64 -9.33 0.57 -5.74
CA ILE A 64 -8.11 0.30 -4.97
C ILE A 64 -8.34 0.81 -3.56
N HIS A 65 -8.12 -0.04 -2.56
CA HIS A 65 -8.22 0.36 -1.16
C HIS A 65 -6.94 0.06 -0.39
N MET A 66 -6.67 0.93 0.59
CA MET A 66 -5.62 0.77 1.59
C MET A 66 -6.26 0.30 2.89
N LEU A 67 -5.84 -0.85 3.39
CA LEU A 67 -6.21 -1.45 4.66
C LEU A 67 -5.20 -1.05 5.73
N LEU A 68 -5.70 -0.67 6.90
CA LEU A 68 -4.97 -0.47 8.13
C LEU A 68 -5.36 -1.59 9.10
N LEU A 69 -4.36 -2.35 9.51
CA LEU A 69 -4.48 -3.48 10.43
C LEU A 69 -3.70 -3.18 11.72
N PRO A 70 -4.22 -3.58 12.89
CA PRO A 70 -3.58 -3.38 14.18
C PRO A 70 -2.24 -4.12 14.25
N GLY A 71 -1.12 -3.41 14.31
CA GLY A 71 0.21 -4.00 14.53
C GLY A 71 0.80 -3.71 15.92
N GLY A 72 0.06 -2.95 16.73
CA GLY A 72 0.52 -2.46 18.03
C GLY A 72 1.21 -1.10 17.94
N GLY A 73 0.97 -0.36 16.86
CA GLY A 73 1.45 1.00 16.67
C GLY A 73 0.49 2.06 17.22
N ASP A 74 0.72 3.30 16.78
CA ASP A 74 -0.04 4.48 17.24
C ASP A 74 -1.17 4.91 16.29
N LEU A 75 -1.25 4.33 15.09
CA LEU A 75 -2.24 4.72 14.08
C LEU A 75 -3.57 4.00 14.32
N TRP A 76 -3.49 2.72 14.64
CA TRP A 76 -4.65 1.92 14.94
C TRP A 76 -5.41 2.49 16.14
N GLY A 77 -6.73 2.50 16.02
CA GLY A 77 -7.62 2.87 17.11
C GLY A 77 -8.98 2.25 16.86
N LYS A 78 -9.50 1.53 17.85
CA LYS A 78 -10.79 0.86 17.75
C LYS A 78 -11.88 1.92 17.61
N ILE A 79 -12.61 1.86 16.51
CA ILE A 79 -13.83 2.64 16.27
C ILE A 79 -14.94 1.66 15.87
N PRO A 80 -16.20 1.97 16.14
CA PRO A 80 -17.31 1.12 15.72
C PRO A 80 -17.31 0.89 14.20
N VAL A 81 -17.66 -0.32 13.78
CA VAL A 81 -17.78 -0.71 12.37
C VAL A 81 -18.71 0.28 11.63
N ARG A 82 -18.34 0.62 10.39
CA ARG A 82 -18.97 1.63 9.51
C ARG A 82 -18.82 3.09 9.96
N GLN A 83 -17.96 3.36 10.94
CA GLN A 83 -17.58 4.74 11.26
C GLN A 83 -16.34 5.16 10.50
N LEU A 84 -16.30 6.46 10.22
CA LEU A 84 -15.19 7.13 9.55
C LEU A 84 -14.26 7.78 10.58
N ARG A 85 -12.96 7.70 10.33
CA ARG A 85 -11.91 8.36 11.09
C ARG A 85 -10.91 8.98 10.14
N TYR A 86 -10.46 10.19 10.47
CA TYR A 86 -9.36 10.82 9.75
C TYR A 86 -8.04 10.48 10.43
N LEU A 87 -7.11 9.93 9.66
CA LEU A 87 -5.76 9.61 10.10
C LEU A 87 -4.77 10.48 9.33
N ASP A 88 -3.79 11.03 10.06
CA ASP A 88 -2.67 11.71 9.44
C ASP A 88 -1.64 10.68 8.95
N LEU A 89 -1.59 10.52 7.64
CA LEU A 89 -0.60 9.69 6.97
C LEU A 89 0.31 10.59 6.13
N GLY A 90 1.58 10.72 6.52
CA GLY A 90 2.55 11.52 5.77
C GLY A 90 2.27 13.03 5.74
N GLY A 91 1.50 13.57 6.69
CA GLY A 91 1.05 14.97 6.70
C GLY A 91 -0.26 15.21 5.96
N ILE A 92 -0.94 14.15 5.51
CA ILE A 92 -2.20 14.21 4.77
C ILE A 92 -3.29 13.51 5.59
N ALA A 93 -4.38 14.23 5.87
CA ALA A 93 -5.57 13.67 6.50
C ALA A 93 -6.30 12.74 5.52
N SER A 94 -6.20 11.44 5.76
CA SER A 94 -6.85 10.38 4.97
C SER A 94 -8.06 9.83 5.73
N CYS A 95 -9.17 9.63 5.03
CA CYS A 95 -10.40 9.12 5.62
C CYS A 95 -10.41 7.59 5.59
N PHE A 96 -10.53 6.96 6.76
CA PHE A 96 -10.61 5.51 6.94
C PHE A 96 -11.97 5.12 7.48
N GLU A 97 -12.58 4.09 6.91
CA GLU A 97 -13.80 3.47 7.40
C GLU A 97 -13.45 2.18 8.15
N ALA A 98 -14.03 1.97 9.34
CA ALA A 98 -13.88 0.70 10.04
C ALA A 98 -14.77 -0.38 9.44
N ALA A 99 -14.18 -1.55 9.24
CA ALA A 99 -14.86 -2.77 8.88
C ALA A 99 -14.37 -3.92 9.76
N CYS A 100 -15.07 -5.05 9.67
CA CYS A 100 -14.67 -6.28 10.32
C CYS A 100 -14.76 -7.39 9.28
N ASP A 101 -13.75 -8.25 9.26
CA ASP A 101 -13.72 -9.47 8.46
C ASP A 101 -13.50 -10.67 9.40
N PRO A 102 -14.17 -11.80 9.17
CA PRO A 102 -14.08 -12.96 10.07
C PRO A 102 -12.67 -13.54 10.24
N VAL A 103 -11.74 -13.27 9.32
CA VAL A 103 -10.35 -13.75 9.39
C VAL A 103 -9.40 -12.63 9.81
N LEU A 104 -9.58 -11.41 9.29
CA LEU A 104 -8.70 -10.28 9.63
C LEU A 104 -9.05 -9.63 10.98
N GLY A 105 -10.27 -9.82 11.47
CA GLY A 105 -10.83 -9.12 12.63
C GLY A 105 -11.23 -7.69 12.27
N ASP A 106 -11.22 -6.81 13.27
CA ASP A 106 -11.41 -5.37 13.06
C ASP A 106 -10.26 -4.80 12.21
N TYR A 107 -10.61 -4.14 11.12
CA TYR A 107 -9.68 -3.40 10.29
C TYR A 107 -10.29 -2.05 9.87
N GLN A 108 -9.46 -1.18 9.33
CA GLN A 108 -9.89 0.10 8.78
C GLN A 108 -9.44 0.16 7.33
N PHE A 109 -10.22 0.76 6.44
CA PHE A 109 -9.84 0.87 5.03
C PHE A 109 -10.13 2.26 4.47
N SER A 110 -9.33 2.68 3.50
CA SER A 110 -9.49 3.93 2.77
C SER A 110 -9.48 3.66 1.27
N VAL A 111 -10.44 4.22 0.54
CA VAL A 111 -10.51 4.06 -0.91
C VAL A 111 -9.56 5.08 -1.55
N LEU A 112 -8.52 4.58 -2.22
CA LEU A 112 -7.55 5.40 -2.96
C LEU A 112 -8.10 5.80 -4.33
N VAL A 113 -8.73 4.84 -5.02
CA VAL A 113 -9.36 5.06 -6.33
C VAL A 113 -10.80 4.58 -6.27
N GLY A 114 -11.71 5.53 -6.46
CA GLY A 114 -13.17 5.34 -6.37
C GLY A 114 -13.81 4.72 -7.61
N SER A 115 -13.07 4.57 -8.72
CA SER A 115 -13.58 3.94 -9.94
C SER A 115 -12.46 3.28 -10.74
N GLY A 116 -12.55 1.96 -10.92
CA GLY A 116 -11.59 1.14 -11.65
C GLY A 116 -11.59 1.37 -13.17
N ASP A 117 -12.62 2.03 -13.70
CA ASP A 117 -12.66 2.47 -15.12
C ASP A 117 -11.60 3.53 -15.44
N GLU A 118 -11.13 4.26 -14.43
CA GLU A 118 -10.08 5.28 -14.59
C GLU A 118 -8.69 4.65 -14.81
N LEU A 119 -8.53 3.37 -14.48
CA LEU A 119 -7.26 2.66 -14.56
C LEU A 119 -7.17 1.86 -15.86
N PRO A 120 -6.15 2.07 -16.70
CA PRO A 120 -6.04 1.37 -17.97
C PRO A 120 -5.68 -0.12 -17.81
N ASP A 121 -4.87 -0.47 -16.81
CA ASP A 121 -4.38 -1.83 -16.58
C ASP A 121 -3.87 -2.04 -15.14
N MET A 122 -3.45 -3.27 -14.85
CA MET A 122 -2.83 -3.63 -13.56
C MET A 122 -1.50 -2.90 -13.31
N ALA A 123 -0.76 -2.49 -14.34
CA ALA A 123 0.50 -1.78 -14.16
C ALA A 123 0.25 -0.38 -13.59
N ALA A 124 -0.74 0.33 -14.12
CA ALA A 124 -1.21 1.60 -13.58
C ALA A 124 -1.74 1.44 -12.15
N ALA A 125 -2.52 0.40 -11.86
CA ALA A 125 -3.04 0.12 -10.52
C ALA A 125 -1.90 -0.10 -9.49
N ARG A 126 -0.88 -0.89 -9.85
CA ARG A 126 0.32 -1.10 -9.01
C ARG A 126 1.14 0.18 -8.84
N LEU A 127 1.19 1.03 -9.87
CA LEU A 127 1.87 2.31 -9.80
C LEU A 127 1.17 3.26 -8.82
N VAL A 128 -0.17 3.31 -8.83
CA VAL A 128 -0.97 4.07 -7.85
C VAL A 128 -0.73 3.56 -6.44
N ALA A 129 -0.73 2.24 -6.22
CA ALA A 129 -0.42 1.65 -4.93
C ALA A 129 0.99 2.05 -4.43
N SER A 130 1.98 1.99 -5.32
CA SER A 130 3.36 2.37 -5.01
C SER A 130 3.49 3.86 -4.68
N ASP A 131 2.78 4.72 -5.42
CA ASP A 131 2.81 6.17 -5.22
C ASP A 131 2.11 6.59 -3.93
N ALA A 132 1.01 5.93 -3.57
CA ALA A 132 0.37 6.11 -2.28
C ALA A 132 1.34 5.83 -1.13
N LEU A 133 2.06 4.70 -1.14
CA LEU A 133 3.06 4.39 -0.11
C LEU A 133 4.24 5.37 -0.11
N ARG A 134 4.71 5.79 -1.29
CA ARG A 134 5.78 6.79 -1.42
C ARG A 134 5.38 8.14 -0.81
N THR A 135 4.13 8.54 -0.99
CA THR A 135 3.56 9.76 -0.38
C THR A 135 3.59 9.69 1.15
N LEU A 136 3.44 8.50 1.72
CA LEU A 136 3.58 8.27 3.16
C LEU A 136 5.05 8.26 3.66
N GLY A 137 6.01 8.40 2.75
CA GLY A 137 7.44 8.27 3.06
C GLY A 137 7.88 6.82 3.31
N VAL A 138 7.05 5.84 2.95
CA VAL A 138 7.41 4.42 3.08
C VAL A 138 8.26 4.02 1.88
N ALA A 139 9.52 3.65 2.14
CA ALA A 139 10.37 3.06 1.13
C ALA A 139 9.86 1.66 0.79
N VAL A 140 9.16 1.52 -0.33
CA VAL A 140 8.75 0.21 -0.85
C VAL A 140 9.98 -0.47 -1.45
N SER A 141 10.61 -1.34 -0.66
CA SER A 141 11.72 -2.16 -1.14
C SER A 141 11.16 -3.31 -1.98
N GLY A 142 11.06 -3.13 -3.30
CA GLY A 142 10.66 -4.21 -4.23
C GLY A 142 9.71 -3.82 -5.37
N LEU A 143 9.15 -2.61 -5.37
CA LEU A 143 8.46 -2.06 -6.54
C LEU A 143 9.38 -1.04 -7.20
N GLU A 144 10.46 -1.54 -7.80
CA GLU A 144 11.09 -0.79 -8.88
C GLU A 144 9.97 -0.55 -9.91
N PRO A 145 9.62 0.70 -10.24
CA PRO A 145 8.95 0.90 -11.50
C PRO A 145 9.92 0.30 -12.51
N GLN A 146 9.52 -0.77 -13.21
CA GLN A 146 10.09 -1.00 -14.52
C GLN A 146 9.68 0.24 -15.33
N ALA A 147 10.48 1.29 -15.19
CA ALA A 147 10.74 2.20 -16.25
C ALA A 147 11.11 1.29 -17.40
N VAL A 148 10.18 1.11 -18.33
CA VAL A 148 10.51 0.68 -19.67
C VAL A 148 11.85 1.34 -20.00
N PRO A 149 12.91 0.57 -20.27
CA PRO A 149 14.16 1.16 -20.67
C PRO A 149 13.84 1.84 -22.00
N VAL A 150 13.57 3.15 -21.95
CA VAL A 150 13.79 4.00 -23.12
C VAL A 150 15.25 3.77 -23.42
N GLU A 151 15.44 2.97 -24.47
CA GLU A 151 16.68 2.51 -25.04
C GLU A 151 17.66 3.68 -25.05
N SER A 152 18.41 3.79 -23.95
CA SER A 152 19.51 4.72 -23.85
C SER A 152 20.56 4.12 -24.73
N ALA A 153 20.64 4.71 -25.92
CA ALA A 153 21.59 4.49 -26.99
C ALA A 153 22.92 3.92 -26.48
N PRO A 154 23.51 2.94 -27.21
CA PRO A 154 24.65 2.20 -26.72
C PRO A 154 25.76 3.15 -26.30
N LYS A 155 26.16 3.00 -25.04
CA LYS A 155 27.30 3.67 -24.43
C LYS A 155 28.56 3.28 -25.21
N LEU A 156 28.88 4.06 -26.24
CA LEU A 156 30.12 3.92 -26.97
C LEU A 156 31.24 4.24 -26.00
N ALA A 157 32.06 3.22 -25.71
CA ALA A 157 33.17 3.29 -24.80
C ALA A 157 34.09 4.47 -25.17
N SER A 158 34.15 5.47 -24.29
CA SER A 158 35.20 6.48 -24.31
C SER A 158 36.52 5.80 -23.96
N ARG A 159 37.31 5.47 -24.97
CA ARG A 159 38.70 5.05 -24.84
C ARG A 159 39.57 6.03 -25.62
N ARG A 160 40.11 7.03 -24.91
CA ARG A 160 41.56 7.32 -24.82
C ARG A 160 41.76 8.71 -24.23
N ALA A 161 42.34 8.68 -23.03
CA ALA A 161 42.93 9.82 -22.38
C ALA A 161 43.98 10.48 -23.28
N PHE A 162 43.80 11.77 -23.54
CA PHE A 162 44.84 12.64 -24.09
C PHE A 162 45.79 13.01 -22.96
N LEU A 163 46.94 12.35 -22.89
CA LEU A 163 48.06 12.82 -22.08
C LEU A 163 48.75 13.95 -22.85
N SER A 164 48.41 15.19 -22.53
CA SER A 164 49.20 16.38 -22.87
C SER A 164 49.82 16.92 -21.59
N VAL A 165 51.11 16.63 -21.39
CA VAL A 165 51.98 17.36 -20.46
C VAL A 165 53.25 17.78 -21.19
N PHE A 166 53.52 19.08 -21.04
CA PHE A 166 54.51 19.92 -21.69
C PHE A 166 55.95 19.46 -21.51
N GLY A 167 56.69 19.38 -22.62
CA GLY A 167 58.15 19.51 -22.63
C GLY A 167 58.54 20.98 -22.81
N ARG A 168 59.17 21.57 -21.81
CA ARG A 168 59.90 22.84 -21.95
C ARG A 168 61.18 22.85 -21.10
N ARG A 169 62.30 22.72 -21.82
CA ARG A 169 63.61 23.40 -21.72
C ARG A 169 64.27 23.60 -20.34
N SER A 170 65.52 23.16 -20.25
CA SER A 170 66.70 24.03 -20.22
C SER A 170 67.91 23.28 -20.74
#